data_AF-A0A9P1R8Z1-F1
#
_entry.id   AF-A0A9P1R8Z1-F1
#
_cell.length_a   1.000
_cell.length_b   1.000
_cell.length_c   1.000
_cell.angle_alpha   90.00
_cell.angle_beta   90.00
_cell.angle_gamma   90.00
#
_symmetry.space_group_name_H-M   'P 1'
#
loop_
_entity.id
_entity.type
_entity.pdbx_description
1 polymer ?
#
loop_
_entity_poly.entity_id
_entity_poly.type
_entity_poly.pdbx_seq_one_letter_code
_entity_poly.pdbx_strand_id
1 'polypeptide(L)'
;MSTTANWSYTNTATVRPFLHFDLSIQEAVYGPDYEIACTWTAKSEQMREEGGQSGARGAEFVSRHQIFTEDRRPKYLDLIQFDGSNGWEEIRSVTNWDMSFFGEQPDFLLVT
;
A
#
# COMPACT_ATOMS: atom_id res chain seq x y z
N MET A 1 0.23 -16.08 8.57
CA MET A 1 1.41 -15.90 9.43
C MET A 1 2.38 -17.00 9.14
N SER A 2 3.25 -16.73 8.16
CA SER A 2 4.43 -17.56 7.96
C SER A 2 5.45 -17.29 9.07
N THR A 3 6.15 -18.34 9.51
CA THR A 3 7.22 -18.23 10.51
C THR A 3 8.42 -17.41 10.02
N THR A 4 8.62 -17.28 8.70
CA THR A 4 9.76 -16.52 8.13
C THR A 4 9.38 -15.10 7.67
N ALA A 5 8.12 -14.72 7.52
CA ALA A 5 7.77 -13.32 7.22
C ALA A 5 7.50 -12.51 8.51
N ASN A 6 7.08 -13.19 9.58
CA ASN A 6 6.75 -12.54 10.86
C ASN A 6 7.96 -11.93 11.61
N TRP A 7 9.21 -12.30 11.27
CA TRP A 7 10.40 -11.67 11.88
C TRP A 7 10.87 -10.41 11.14
N SER A 8 10.46 -10.21 9.88
CA SER A 8 10.79 -9.00 9.11
C SER A 8 9.78 -7.88 9.29
N TYR A 9 8.54 -8.19 9.67
CA TYR A 9 7.49 -7.21 9.94
C TYR A 9 7.60 -6.66 11.35
N THR A 10 8.52 -5.72 11.53
CA THR A 10 8.77 -5.07 12.83
C THR A 10 7.86 -3.87 13.08
N ASN A 11 7.11 -3.42 12.07
CA ASN A 11 6.34 -2.19 12.14
C ASN A 11 4.83 -2.47 11.99
N THR A 12 4.04 -1.56 12.56
CA THR A 12 2.59 -1.50 12.37
C THR A 12 2.27 -0.31 11.48
N ALA A 13 1.43 -0.51 10.47
CA ALA A 13 0.84 0.56 9.68
C ALA A 13 -0.67 0.63 9.91
N THR A 14 -1.20 1.84 9.93
CA THR A 14 -2.63 2.11 9.93
C THR A 14 -3.08 2.34 8.50
N VAL A 15 -4.10 1.63 8.07
CA VAL A 15 -4.71 1.75 6.75
C VAL A 15 -6.12 2.30 6.89
N ARG A 16 -6.43 3.29 6.06
CA ARG A 16 -7.75 3.90 5.93
C ARG A 16 -8.33 3.52 4.56
N PRO A 17 -9.36 2.66 4.51
CA PRO A 17 -9.84 2.11 3.25
C PRO A 17 -10.66 3.13 2.46
N PHE A 18 -10.33 3.36 1.20
CA PHE A 18 -11.16 4.11 0.27
C PHE A 18 -12.48 3.35 0.04
N LEU A 19 -13.62 4.05 0.12
CA LEU A 19 -14.93 3.48 -0.14
C LEU A 19 -15.43 3.90 -1.52
N HIS A 20 -15.58 5.20 -1.74
CA HIS A 20 -15.99 5.78 -3.01
C HIS A 20 -15.68 7.28 -3.06
N PHE A 21 -15.79 7.86 -4.26
CA PHE A 21 -15.79 9.31 -4.41
C PHE A 21 -17.23 9.82 -4.36
N ASP A 22 -17.53 10.77 -3.49
CA ASP A 22 -18.85 11.39 -3.40
C ASP A 22 -18.91 12.58 -4.37
N LEU A 23 -19.74 12.45 -5.42
CA LEU A 23 -19.89 13.47 -6.45
C LEU A 23 -20.65 14.72 -5.97
N SER A 24 -21.37 14.63 -4.85
CA SER A 24 -22.16 15.75 -4.33
C SER A 24 -21.31 16.77 -3.58
N ILE A 25 -20.30 16.29 -2.84
CA ILE A 25 -19.35 17.11 -2.09
C ILE A 25 -17.98 17.19 -2.76
N GLN A 26 -17.75 16.41 -3.81
CA GLN A 26 -16.49 16.30 -4.55
C GLN A 26 -15.31 15.85 -3.66
N GLU A 27 -15.58 14.91 -2.74
CA GLU A 27 -14.58 14.39 -1.79
C GLU A 27 -14.53 12.86 -1.80
N ALA A 28 -13.35 12.32 -1.46
CA ALA A 28 -13.15 10.88 -1.25
C ALA A 28 -13.68 10.47 0.13
N VAL A 29 -14.53 9.45 0.16
CA VAL A 29 -15.08 8.88 1.40
C VAL A 29 -14.27 7.66 1.80
N TYR A 30 -13.86 7.63 3.06
CA TYR A 30 -13.07 6.55 3.63
C TYR A 30 -13.81 5.81 4.74
N GLY A 31 -13.48 4.54 4.92
CA GLY A 31 -14.03 3.66 5.95
C GLY A 31 -13.24 3.68 7.24
N PRO A 32 -13.58 2.78 8.19
CA PRO A 32 -12.89 2.70 9.47
C PRO A 32 -11.44 2.24 9.30
N ASP A 33 -10.54 2.91 10.02
CA ASP A 33 -9.11 2.61 10.03
C ASP A 33 -8.86 1.20 10.62
N TYR A 34 -7.87 0.50 10.09
CA TYR A 34 -7.43 -0.80 10.60
C TYR A 34 -5.91 -0.93 10.54
N GLU A 35 -5.35 -1.75 11.44
CA GLU A 35 -3.90 -1.97 11.49
C GLU A 35 -3.49 -3.21 10.69
N ILE A 36 -2.28 -3.13 10.13
CA ILE A 36 -1.58 -4.22 9.46
C ILE A 36 -0.15 -4.31 9.99
N ALA A 37 0.40 -5.53 10.02
CA ALA A 37 1.83 -5.73 10.20
C ALA A 37 2.56 -5.50 8.87
N CYS A 38 3.66 -4.76 8.89
CA CYS A 38 4.41 -4.45 7.68
C CYS A 38 5.89 -4.19 7.95
N THR A 39 6.64 -4.09 6.84
CA THR A 39 7.99 -3.52 6.81
C THR A 39 8.07 -2.61 5.60
N TRP A 40 8.94 -1.61 5.64
CA TRP A 40 8.98 -0.60 4.60
C TRP A 40 10.40 -0.19 4.26
N THR A 41 10.59 0.24 3.02
CA THR A 41 11.83 0.87 2.56
C THR A 41 11.51 2.21 1.93
N ALA A 42 12.23 3.26 2.33
CA ALA A 42 12.16 4.56 1.65
C ALA A 42 12.82 4.43 0.28
N LYS A 43 12.02 4.65 -0.78
CA LYS A 43 12.49 4.57 -2.15
C LYS A 43 11.84 5.69 -2.96
N SER A 44 12.59 6.78 -3.12
CA SER A 44 12.21 7.93 -3.94
C SER A 44 12.51 7.67 -5.41
N GLU A 45 11.58 7.04 -6.13
CA GLU A 45 11.71 6.77 -7.57
C GLU A 45 10.52 7.32 -8.34
N GLN A 46 10.77 7.85 -9.54
CA GLN A 46 9.70 8.16 -10.48
C GLN A 46 9.14 6.83 -11.01
N MET A 47 7.91 6.54 -10.65
CA MET A 47 7.17 5.38 -11.12
C MET A 47 6.03 5.85 -12.01
N ARG A 48 5.69 5.01 -12.98
CA ARG A 48 4.56 5.24 -13.87
C ARG A 48 3.41 4.38 -13.38
N GLU A 49 2.25 5.00 -13.19
CA GLU A 49 1.04 4.28 -12.79
C GLU A 49 0.71 3.21 -13.84
N GLU A 50 0.66 1.95 -13.40
CA GLU A 50 0.15 0.84 -14.23
C GLU A 50 -1.36 1.06 -14.37
N GLY A 51 -1.75 1.70 -15.47
CA GLY A 51 -3.08 2.29 -15.60
C GLY A 51 -4.23 1.32 -15.29
N GLY A 52 -5.07 1.71 -14.32
CA GLY A 52 -6.29 1.01 -13.93
C GLY A 52 -7.31 1.92 -13.25
N GLN A 53 -8.55 1.85 -13.75
CA GLN A 53 -9.86 2.28 -13.22
C GLN A 53 -10.14 3.70 -12.70
N SER A 54 -9.20 4.64 -12.60
CA SER A 54 -9.58 6.07 -12.42
C SER A 54 -8.50 7.11 -12.78
N GLY A 55 -7.24 6.70 -12.98
CA GLY A 55 -6.15 7.60 -13.38
C GLY A 55 -5.96 7.69 -14.90
N ALA A 56 -5.47 8.85 -15.38
CA ALA A 56 -4.97 8.97 -16.74
C ALA A 56 -3.81 7.98 -16.92
N ARG A 57 -3.98 6.98 -17.79
CA ARG A 57 -2.99 5.92 -18.02
C ARG A 57 -1.58 6.52 -18.17
N GLY A 58 -0.71 6.16 -17.23
CA GLY A 58 0.70 6.54 -17.26
C GLY A 58 1.04 7.88 -16.62
N ALA A 59 0.25 8.34 -15.63
CA ALA A 59 0.68 9.40 -14.73
C ALA A 59 1.98 9.00 -14.02
N GLU A 60 2.96 9.89 -14.03
CA GLU A 60 4.19 9.74 -13.25
C GLU A 60 3.89 10.16 -11.81
N PHE A 61 4.18 9.28 -10.87
CA PHE A 61 4.16 9.58 -9.45
C PHE A 61 5.55 9.33 -8.86
N VAL A 62 5.91 10.10 -7.85
CA VAL A 62 7.13 9.83 -7.09
C VAL A 62 6.73 8.86 -6.00
N SER A 63 7.12 7.59 -6.16
CA SER A 63 7.04 6.62 -5.09
C SER A 63 7.85 7.16 -3.92
N ARG A 64 7.31 7.12 -2.70
CA ARG A 64 7.99 7.48 -1.47
C ARG A 64 8.40 6.24 -0.69
N HIS A 65 7.50 5.28 -0.58
CA HIS A 65 7.74 4.07 0.20
C HIS A 65 7.22 2.82 -0.51
N GLN A 66 8.03 1.76 -0.39
CA GLN A 66 7.62 0.40 -0.69
C GLN A 66 7.31 -0.30 0.63
N ILE A 67 6.07 -0.75 0.81
CA ILE A 67 5.60 -1.41 2.02
C ILE A 67 5.27 -2.86 1.69
N PHE A 68 5.82 -3.79 2.47
CA PHE A 68 5.58 -5.22 2.32
C PHE A 68 4.65 -5.68 3.45
N THR A 69 3.66 -6.51 3.13
CA THR A 69 2.70 -7.05 4.11
C THR A 69 2.10 -8.39 3.65
N GLU A 70 1.77 -9.28 4.59
CA GLU A 70 0.93 -10.46 4.34
C GLU A 70 -0.56 -10.09 4.17
N ASP A 71 -0.95 -8.87 4.52
CA ASP A 71 -2.34 -8.46 4.53
C ASP A 71 -2.86 -8.13 3.12
N ARG A 72 -3.92 -8.83 2.72
CA ARG A 72 -4.57 -8.66 1.40
C ARG A 72 -5.64 -7.57 1.35
N ARG A 73 -5.98 -6.96 2.50
CA ARG A 73 -7.04 -5.95 2.60
C ARG A 73 -6.70 -4.61 1.95
N PRO A 74 -5.44 -4.11 1.98
CA PRO A 74 -5.09 -2.85 1.35
C PRO A 74 -5.32 -2.87 -0.16
N LYS A 75 -5.87 -1.79 -0.71
CA LYS A 75 -6.15 -1.64 -2.14
C LYS A 75 -5.73 -0.27 -2.65
N TYR A 76 -5.73 -0.12 -3.98
CA TYR A 76 -5.50 1.15 -4.66
C TYR A 76 -6.44 2.26 -4.12
N LEU A 77 -5.90 3.47 -3.95
CA LEU A 77 -6.51 4.65 -3.31
C LEU A 77 -6.72 4.59 -1.79
N ASP A 78 -6.44 3.46 -1.12
CA ASP A 78 -6.41 3.47 0.34
C ASP A 78 -5.31 4.40 0.83
N LEU A 79 -5.52 5.02 2.00
CA LEU A 79 -4.47 5.76 2.66
C LEU A 79 -3.76 4.85 3.66
N ILE A 80 -2.45 5.02 3.80
CA ILE A 80 -1.62 4.28 4.76
C ILE A 80 -0.72 5.25 5.52
N GLN A 81 -0.51 4.98 6.81
CA GLN A 81 0.36 5.74 7.69
C GLN A 81 1.14 4.78 8.60
N PHE A 82 2.43 5.03 8.79
CA PHE A 82 3.32 4.22 9.65
C PHE A 82 4.44 5.08 10.22
N ASP A 83 5.18 4.57 11.20
CA ASP A 83 6.37 5.24 11.74
C ASP A 83 7.46 5.32 10.65
N GLY A 84 7.70 6.53 10.16
CA GLY A 84 8.53 6.83 8.97
C GLY A 84 7.79 7.57 7.84
N SER A 85 6.46 7.49 7.80
CA SER A 85 5.64 8.24 6.84
C SER A 85 5.46 9.71 7.27
N ASN A 86 5.36 10.62 6.29
CA ASN A 86 5.08 12.05 6.54
C ASN A 86 3.57 12.34 6.52
N GLY A 87 2.81 11.58 7.32
CA GLY A 87 1.35 11.62 7.34
C GLY A 87 0.73 10.51 6.49
N TRP A 88 -0.52 10.71 6.06
CA TRP A 88 -1.22 9.75 5.20
C TRP A 88 -0.64 9.77 3.79
N GLU A 89 -0.25 8.60 3.31
CA GLU A 89 0.22 8.38 1.94
C GLU A 89 -0.81 7.53 1.19
N GLU A 90 -1.01 7.78 -0.10
CA GLU A 90 -2.01 7.07 -0.89
C GLU A 90 -1.38 5.86 -1.59
N ILE A 91 -2.00 4.69 -1.47
CA ILE A 91 -1.53 3.49 -2.14
C ILE A 91 -1.82 3.60 -3.64
N ARG A 92 -0.74 3.70 -4.42
CA ARG A 92 -0.75 3.80 -5.88
C ARG A 92 -0.60 2.47 -6.60
N SER A 93 -0.08 1.45 -5.92
CA SER A 93 0.05 0.10 -6.49
C SER A 93 -0.01 -0.97 -5.41
N VAL A 94 -0.60 -2.12 -5.76
CA VAL A 94 -0.64 -3.33 -4.95
C VAL A 94 -0.24 -4.49 -5.86
N THR A 95 0.90 -5.10 -5.58
CA THR A 95 1.47 -6.18 -6.41
C THR A 95 1.82 -7.38 -5.55
N ASN A 96 1.74 -8.58 -6.13
CA ASN A 96 2.22 -9.78 -5.44
C ASN A 96 3.75 -9.77 -5.45
N TRP A 97 4.34 -9.94 -4.28
CA TRP A 97 5.78 -10.13 -4.10
C TRP A 97 6.06 -11.63 -4.01
N ASP A 98 6.71 -12.17 -5.05
CA ASP A 98 7.02 -13.59 -5.10
C ASP A 98 8.06 -13.97 -4.04
N MET A 99 7.58 -14.62 -2.98
CA MET A 99 8.40 -15.13 -1.88
C MET A 99 8.84 -16.58 -2.12
N SER A 100 8.70 -17.11 -3.34
CA SER A 100 9.08 -18.48 -3.69
C SER A 100 10.55 -18.79 -3.40
N PHE A 101 11.44 -17.78 -3.42
CA PHE A 101 12.84 -17.92 -3.00
C PHE A 101 12.98 -18.44 -1.56
N PHE A 102 12.03 -18.13 -0.68
CA PHE A 102 11.98 -18.61 0.70
C PHE A 102 11.04 -19.81 0.89
N GLY A 103 10.41 -20.30 -0.18
CA GLY A 103 9.45 -21.41 -0.13
C GLY A 103 8.09 -21.03 0.48
N GLU A 104 7.72 -19.75 0.46
CA GLU A 104 6.54 -19.23 1.17
C GLU A 104 5.44 -18.72 0.23
N GLN A 105 4.26 -18.43 0.79
CA GLN A 105 3.19 -17.79 0.01
C GLN A 105 3.60 -16.37 -0.41
N PRO A 106 3.12 -15.87 -1.56
CA PRO A 106 3.41 -14.50 -1.98
C PRO A 106 2.86 -13.49 -0.96
N ASP A 107 3.67 -12.48 -0.68
CA ASP A 107 3.27 -11.31 0.10
C ASP A 107 2.74 -10.21 -0.83
N PHE A 108 2.28 -9.10 -0.27
CA PHE A 108 1.86 -7.92 -1.01
C PHE A 108 2.88 -6.80 -0.87
N LEU A 109 3.27 -6.23 -2.01
CA LEU A 109 4.03 -5.00 -2.11
C LEU A 109 3.08 -3.85 -2.45
N LEU A 110 2.98 -2.91 -1.52
CA LEU A 110 2.28 -1.65 -1.65
C LEU A 110 3.28 -0.54 -2.02
N VAL A 111 2.90 0.35 -2.92
CA VAL A 111 3.70 1.53 -3.29
C VAL A 111 2.88 2.78 -3.04
N THR A 112 3.46 3.76 -2.34
CA THR A 112 2.87 5.07 -2.06
C THR A 112 3.58 6.20 -2.76
#